data_AF-A0A848W8I6-F1
#
_entry.id   AF-A0A848W8I6-F1
#
_cell.length_a   1.000
_cell.length_b   1.000
_cell.length_c   1.000
_cell.angle_alpha   90.00
_cell.angle_beta   90.00
_cell.angle_gamma   90.00
#
_symmetry.space_group_name_H-M   'P 1'
#
loop_
_entity.id
_entity.type
_entity.pdbx_description
1 polymer ?
#
loop_
_entity_poly.entity_id
_entity_poly.type
_entity_poly.pdbx_seq_one_letter_code
_entity_poly.pdbx_strand_id
1 'polypeptide(L)'
;LSDTVGGGLSFSTLGDVRARLVEVNQLFDQIGDVEPAAWSAFGEAGSMSSTPLTSAVANYYMTCPISRASETMAECAREFVRDGGERTGTDG
;
A
#
# COMPACT_ATOMS: atom_id res chain seq x y z
N LEU A 1 -12.12 17.59 -10.48
CA LEU A 1 -11.21 17.27 -11.60
C LEU A 1 -11.98 16.71 -12.80
N SER A 2 -12.77 15.63 -12.65
CA SER A 2 -13.51 15.05 -13.78
C SER A 2 -14.37 16.08 -14.51
N ASP A 3 -15.20 16.85 -13.80
CA ASP A 3 -16.06 17.87 -14.41
C ASP A 3 -15.26 18.97 -15.13
N THR A 4 -14.15 19.39 -14.53
CA THR A 4 -13.29 20.45 -15.10
C THR A 4 -12.53 19.98 -16.34
N VAL A 5 -12.26 18.69 -16.48
CA VAL A 5 -11.55 18.12 -17.65
C VAL A 5 -12.49 17.43 -18.63
N GLY A 6 -13.81 17.47 -18.41
CA GLY A 6 -14.80 16.80 -19.25
C GLY A 6 -14.79 15.28 -19.15
N GLY A 7 -14.35 14.72 -18.01
CA GLY A 7 -14.20 13.28 -17.79
C GLY A 7 -15.50 12.48 -17.63
N GLY A 8 -16.65 13.15 -17.53
CA GLY A 8 -17.98 12.53 -17.67
C GLY A 8 -18.37 11.54 -16.56
N LEU A 9 -17.78 11.63 -15.37
CA LEU A 9 -18.21 10.80 -14.24
C LEU A 9 -19.54 11.32 -13.70
N SER A 10 -20.56 10.48 -13.65
CA SER A 10 -21.92 10.84 -13.25
C SER A 10 -22.19 10.66 -11.74
N PHE A 11 -21.16 10.67 -10.90
CA PHE A 11 -21.30 10.48 -9.45
C PHE A 11 -21.28 11.82 -8.74
N SER A 12 -22.31 12.08 -7.94
CA SER A 12 -22.51 13.34 -7.21
C SER A 12 -22.41 13.18 -5.70
N THR A 13 -22.65 11.96 -5.20
CA THR A 13 -22.61 11.63 -3.78
C THR A 13 -21.64 10.50 -3.48
N LEU A 14 -21.26 10.35 -2.21
CA LEU A 14 -20.52 9.18 -1.75
C LEU A 14 -21.29 7.87 -1.99
N GLY A 15 -22.62 7.92 -1.94
CA GLY A 15 -23.49 6.78 -2.25
C GLY A 15 -23.34 6.33 -3.71
N ASP A 16 -23.30 7.28 -4.65
CA ASP A 16 -23.15 6.98 -6.08
C ASP A 16 -21.81 6.28 -6.37
N VAL A 17 -20.73 6.74 -5.72
CA VAL A 17 -19.41 6.12 -5.85
C VAL A 17 -19.40 4.71 -5.27
N ARG A 18 -20.01 4.50 -4.10
CA ARG A 18 -20.12 3.17 -3.49
C ARG A 18 -20.95 2.22 -4.34
N ALA A 19 -22.08 2.67 -4.87
CA ALA A 19 -22.89 1.89 -5.80
C ALA A 19 -22.06 1.47 -7.03
N ARG A 20 -21.28 2.39 -7.60
CA ARG A 20 -20.38 2.04 -8.71
C ARG A 20 -19.30 1.02 -8.34
N LEU A 21 -18.72 1.12 -7.14
CA LEU A 21 -17.75 0.13 -6.68
C LEU A 21 -18.39 -1.25 -6.62
N VAL A 22 -19.60 -1.38 -6.05
CA VAL A 22 -20.34 -2.64 -5.97
C VAL A 22 -20.71 -3.19 -7.35
N GLU A 23 -21.08 -2.33 -8.31
CA GLU A 23 -21.30 -2.74 -9.70
C GLU A 23 -20.05 -3.35 -10.36
N VAL A 24 -18.85 -2.82 -10.04
CA VAL A 24 -17.57 -3.33 -10.55
C VAL A 24 -17.19 -4.62 -9.84
N ASN A 25 -17.37 -4.67 -8.53
CA ASN A 25 -17.14 -5.87 -7.72
C ASN A 25 -17.96 -5.81 -6.43
N GLN A 26 -18.84 -6.80 -6.25
CA GLN A 26 -19.75 -6.89 -5.10
C GLN A 26 -19.02 -6.97 -3.75
N LEU A 27 -17.74 -7.40 -3.75
CA LEU A 27 -16.92 -7.47 -2.54
C LEU A 27 -16.76 -6.12 -1.83
N PHE A 28 -16.88 -5.01 -2.55
CA PHE A 28 -16.76 -3.68 -1.94
C PHE A 28 -17.90 -3.33 -0.96
N ASP A 29 -18.99 -4.10 -0.93
CA ASP A 29 -20.08 -3.94 0.05
C ASP A 29 -19.92 -4.83 1.29
N GLN A 30 -19.04 -5.84 1.24
CA GLN A 30 -18.85 -6.82 2.32
C GLN A 30 -17.89 -6.31 3.39
N ILE A 31 -18.29 -5.25 4.11
CA ILE A 31 -17.44 -4.58 5.09
C ILE A 31 -17.27 -5.44 6.35
N GLY A 32 -16.02 -5.80 6.64
CA GLY A 32 -15.68 -6.59 7.84
C GLY A 32 -15.69 -8.09 7.62
N ASP A 33 -16.10 -8.53 6.43
CA ASP A 33 -16.11 -9.93 6.02
C ASP A 33 -14.93 -10.25 5.10
N VAL A 34 -14.46 -11.49 5.15
CA VAL A 34 -13.40 -12.01 4.27
C VAL A 34 -14.03 -13.05 3.37
N GLU A 35 -14.29 -12.68 2.12
CA GLU A 35 -14.81 -13.60 1.11
C GLU A 35 -13.68 -14.45 0.50
N PRO A 36 -13.74 -15.78 0.63
CA PRO A 36 -12.72 -16.66 0.05
C PRO A 36 -12.72 -16.59 -1.48
N ALA A 37 -11.57 -16.32 -2.08
CA ALA A 37 -11.42 -16.41 -3.52
C ALA A 37 -11.31 -17.88 -3.95
N ALA A 38 -12.06 -18.27 -4.99
CA ALA A 38 -11.92 -19.59 -5.61
C ALA A 38 -10.53 -19.73 -6.24
N TRP A 39 -9.84 -20.82 -5.92
CA TRP A 39 -8.54 -21.12 -6.54
C TRP A 39 -8.76 -21.56 -8.00
N SER A 40 -8.10 -20.88 -8.93
CA SER A 40 -8.16 -21.16 -10.36
C SER A 40 -6.75 -21.18 -10.96
N ALA A 41 -6.62 -21.60 -12.22
CA ALA A 41 -5.34 -21.48 -12.91
C ALA A 41 -4.98 -20.00 -13.09
N PHE A 42 -3.78 -19.60 -12.70
CA PHE A 42 -3.26 -18.24 -12.84
C PHE A 42 -1.78 -18.25 -13.26
N GLY A 43 -1.34 -17.15 -13.85
CA GLY A 43 0.04 -16.95 -14.30
C GLY A 43 0.32 -17.48 -15.71
N GLU A 44 1.39 -16.98 -16.31
CA GLU A 44 1.90 -17.39 -17.62
C GLU A 44 3.40 -17.71 -17.50
N ALA A 45 3.92 -18.61 -18.33
CA ALA A 45 5.33 -18.93 -18.33
C ALA A 45 6.17 -17.74 -18.83
N GLY A 46 7.20 -17.37 -18.08
CA GLY A 46 8.11 -16.28 -18.41
C GLY A 46 9.57 -16.66 -18.17
N SER A 47 10.50 -15.88 -18.74
CA SER A 47 11.94 -16.06 -18.51
C SER A 47 12.31 -15.70 -17.07
N MET A 48 13.07 -16.57 -16.41
CA MET A 48 13.56 -16.32 -15.06
C MET A 48 14.90 -15.59 -15.09
N SER A 49 15.03 -14.53 -14.30
CA SER A 49 16.30 -13.85 -14.06
C SER A 49 17.10 -14.55 -12.96
N SER A 50 18.43 -14.46 -13.00
CA SER A 50 19.31 -14.89 -11.90
C SER A 50 19.40 -13.86 -10.75
N THR A 51 18.62 -12.79 -10.82
CA THR A 51 18.59 -11.75 -9.79
C THR A 51 18.02 -12.31 -8.48
N PRO A 52 18.68 -12.12 -7.33
CA PRO A 52 18.14 -12.54 -6.05
C PRO A 52 16.81 -11.84 -5.73
N LEU A 53 15.92 -12.53 -5.03
CA LEU A 53 14.75 -11.90 -4.44
C LEU A 53 15.20 -10.97 -3.31
N THR A 54 14.72 -9.73 -3.34
CA THR A 54 14.96 -8.72 -2.31
C THR A 54 13.64 -8.29 -1.69
N SER A 55 13.69 -7.73 -0.48
CA SER A 55 12.50 -7.10 0.11
C SER A 55 12.02 -5.95 -0.78
N ALA A 56 10.72 -5.93 -1.11
CA ALA A 56 10.11 -4.80 -1.80
C ALA A 56 10.01 -3.56 -0.89
N VAL A 57 10.09 -3.74 0.43
CA VAL A 57 10.06 -2.68 1.44
C VAL A 57 11.41 -2.60 2.12
N ALA A 58 12.20 -1.58 1.76
CA ALA A 58 13.53 -1.35 2.34
C ALA A 58 13.46 -0.67 3.73
N ASN A 59 12.40 0.11 4.00
CA ASN A 59 12.20 0.79 5.27
C ASN A 59 10.74 0.63 5.71
N TYR A 60 10.52 -0.24 6.69
CA TYR A 60 9.21 -0.49 7.29
C TYR A 60 8.56 0.79 7.86
N TYR A 61 9.35 1.70 8.42
CA TYR A 61 8.87 2.94 9.04
C TYR A 61 8.53 4.04 8.01
N MET A 62 8.84 3.88 6.73
CA MET A 62 8.64 4.92 5.70
C MET A 62 7.93 4.42 4.42
N THR A 63 6.95 3.54 4.59
CA THR A 63 6.20 2.87 3.51
C THR A 63 5.27 3.78 2.71
N CYS A 64 4.72 4.86 3.29
CA CYS A 64 3.73 5.72 2.65
C CYS A 64 3.99 7.21 2.94
N PRO A 65 3.29 8.15 2.26
CA PRO A 65 3.48 9.59 2.51
C PRO A 65 3.23 9.99 3.96
N ILE A 66 2.25 9.36 4.63
CA ILE A 66 1.92 9.65 6.04
C ILE A 66 3.10 9.26 6.95
N SER A 67 3.64 8.06 6.79
CA SER A 67 4.76 7.60 7.63
C SER A 67 6.05 8.37 7.34
N ARG A 68 6.28 8.82 6.10
CA ARG A 68 7.40 9.72 5.76
C ARG A 68 7.29 11.11 6.36
N ALA A 69 6.07 11.62 6.54
CA ALA A 69 5.84 12.92 7.17
C ALA A 69 5.85 12.85 8.71
N SER A 70 5.89 11.65 9.30
CA SER A 70 5.86 11.47 10.75
C SER A 70 7.26 11.62 11.37
N GLU A 71 7.37 12.54 12.33
CA GLU A 71 8.60 12.72 13.13
C GLU A 71 8.93 11.46 13.93
N THR A 72 7.93 10.82 14.54
CA THR A 72 8.11 9.58 15.30
C THR A 72 8.68 8.45 14.45
N MET A 73 8.14 8.26 13.24
CA MET A 73 8.66 7.24 12.32
C MET A 73 10.05 7.59 11.78
N ALA A 74 10.37 8.89 11.67
CA ALA A 74 11.72 9.32 11.33
C ALA A 74 12.73 8.97 12.44
N GLU A 75 12.37 9.09 13.71
CA GLU A 75 13.21 8.62 14.83
C GLU A 75 13.38 7.09 14.80
N CYS A 76 12.29 6.33 14.60
CA CYS A 76 12.40 4.87 14.49
C CYS A 76 13.30 4.45 13.31
N ALA A 77 13.19 5.12 12.16
CA ALA A 77 14.06 4.84 11.02
C ALA A 77 15.53 5.17 11.30
N ARG A 78 15.82 6.23 12.08
CA ARG A 78 17.19 6.58 12.50
C ARG A 78 17.80 5.49 13.38
N GLU A 79 17.05 5.00 14.35
CA GLU A 79 17.54 4.00 15.32
C GLU A 79 17.67 2.60 14.70
N PHE A 80 16.69 2.18 13.90
CA PHE A 80 16.54 0.77 13.52
C PHE A 80 16.88 0.43 12.06
N VAL A 81 16.95 1.41 11.14
CA VAL A 81 17.12 1.14 9.70
C VAL A 81 18.46 1.61 9.15
N ARG A 82 19.12 2.56 9.80
CA ARG A 82 20.47 2.96 9.42
C ARG A 82 21.48 2.05 10.11
N ASP A 83 22.17 1.20 9.35
CA ASP A 83 23.43 0.60 9.79
C ASP A 83 24.41 1.73 10.14
N GLY A 84 24.63 1.99 11.43
CA GLY A 84 25.64 2.93 11.91
C GLY A 84 25.13 4.29 12.40
N GLY A 85 23.98 4.36 13.08
CA GLY A 85 23.83 5.42 14.09
C GLY A 85 24.98 5.29 15.09
N GLU A 86 25.74 6.37 15.35
CA GLU A 86 26.82 6.37 16.35
C GLU A 86 26.26 5.87 17.68
N ARG A 87 26.57 4.61 18.00
CA ARG A 87 26.30 4.04 19.31
C ARG A 87 27.38 4.58 20.24
N THR A 88 27.19 5.80 20.75
CA THR A 88 28.02 6.32 21.84
C THR A 88 27.68 5.48 23.06
N GLY A 89 28.41 4.39 23.27
CA GLY A 89 28.29 3.53 24.44
C GLY A 89 28.68 4.28 25.72
N THR A 90 27.84 5.21 26.12
CA THR A 90 27.92 5.97 27.36
C THR A 90 26.55 5.88 28.00
N ASP A 91 26.23 4.72 28.56
CA ASP A 91 25.43 4.55 29.77
C ASP A 91 25.32 3.04 30.08
N GLY A 92 26.04 2.62 31.13
CA GLY A 92 25.82 1.45 32.00
C GLY A 92 25.53 0.08 31.39
#